data_AF-D3SVS7-F1
#
_entry.id   AF-D3SVS7-F1
#
_cell.length_a   1.000
_cell.length_b   1.000
_cell.length_c   1.000
_cell.angle_alpha   90.00
_cell.angle_beta   90.00
_cell.angle_gamma   90.00
#
_symmetry.space_group_name_H-M   'P 1'
#
loop_
_entity.id
_entity.type
_entity.pdbx_description
1 polymer ?
#
loop_
_entity_poly.entity_id
_entity_poly.type
_entity_poly.pdbx_seq_one_letter_code
_entity_poly.pdbx_strand_id
1 'polypeptide(L)' 'MSNPNYSLTDDPERYVQNNRDRLLNVLKNGDDEFTRAVVWAILDEYGDDVTLEELQLELDRLQRRDLDGN' A
#
# COMPACT_ATOMS: atom_id res chain seq x y z
N MET A 1 30.33 1.67 -20.88
CA MET A 1 29.93 2.96 -20.27
C MET A 1 28.47 2.83 -19.86
N SER A 2 28.20 2.67 -18.56
CA SER A 2 26.84 2.51 -18.05
C SER A 2 26.22 3.88 -17.78
N ASN A 3 24.96 4.05 -18.18
CA ASN A 3 24.18 5.29 -18.06
C ASN A 3 23.83 5.58 -16.58
N PRO A 4 24.23 6.72 -15.97
CA PRO A 4 24.22 6.90 -14.52
C PRO A 4 22.93 7.54 -13.97
N ASN A 5 21.76 7.23 -14.51
CA ASN A 5 20.51 7.91 -14.12
C ASN A 5 19.37 6.96 -13.71
N TYR A 6 19.67 6.06 -12.78
CA TYR A 6 18.68 5.55 -11.84
C TYR A 6 19.30 5.56 -10.45
N SER A 7 19.16 6.68 -9.74
CA SER A 7 19.47 6.71 -8.32
C SER A 7 18.35 5.97 -7.61
N LEU A 8 18.53 4.67 -7.35
CA LEU A 8 17.71 3.83 -6.46
C LEU A 8 17.80 4.28 -4.99
N THR A 9 18.18 5.54 -4.73
CA THR A 9 18.64 6.05 -3.43
C THR A 9 17.55 6.68 -2.58
N ASP A 10 16.31 6.75 -3.07
CA ASP A 10 15.19 7.02 -2.17
C ASP A 10 14.85 5.70 -1.49
N ASP A 11 15.49 5.49 -0.34
CA ASP A 11 15.22 4.44 0.63
C ASP A 11 13.71 4.15 0.70
N PRO A 12 13.24 3.00 0.18
CA PRO A 12 11.81 2.67 0.08
C PRO A 12 11.13 2.69 1.45
N GLU A 13 11.84 2.28 2.49
CA GLU A 13 11.36 2.30 3.87
C GLU A 13 11.10 3.74 4.32
N ARG A 14 12.07 4.64 4.09
CA ARG A 14 11.91 6.07 4.35
C ARG A 14 10.77 6.69 3.53
N TYR A 15 10.59 6.28 2.28
CA TYR A 15 9.48 6.77 1.46
C TYR A 15 8.13 6.35 2.07
N VAL A 16 7.99 5.09 2.46
CA VAL A 16 6.76 4.56 3.07
C VAL A 16 6.47 5.24 4.40
N GLN A 17 7.47 5.39 5.28
CA GLN A 17 7.31 6.09 6.55
C GLN A 17 6.83 7.54 6.36
N ASN A 18 7.43 8.27 5.40
CA ASN A 18 7.06 9.67 5.14
C ASN A 18 5.70 9.84 4.44
N ASN A 19 5.18 8.79 3.81
CA ASN A 19 3.96 8.85 3.00
C ASN A 19 2.85 7.90 3.49
N ARG A 20 2.99 7.33 4.70
CA ARG A 20 2.08 6.30 5.25
C ARG A 20 0.61 6.69 5.10
N ASP A 21 0.21 7.86 5.60
CA ASP A 21 -1.19 8.32 5.54
C ASP A 21 -1.70 8.47 4.11
N ARG A 22 -0.83 8.91 3.20
CA ARG A 22 -1.17 9.07 1.78
C ARG A 22 -1.36 7.72 1.11
N LEU A 23 -0.47 6.76 1.38
CA LEU A 23 -0.57 5.39 0.87
C LEU A 23 -1.83 4.70 1.41
N LEU A 24 -2.11 4.80 2.71
CA LEU A 24 -3.35 4.30 3.30
C LEU A 24 -4.59 4.96 2.68
N ASN A 25 -4.55 6.26 2.39
CA ASN A 25 -5.65 6.94 1.71
C ASN A 25 -5.87 6.44 0.28
N VAL A 26 -4.79 6.19 -0.48
CA VAL A 26 -4.87 5.58 -1.82
C VAL A 26 -5.47 4.19 -1.73
N LEU A 27 -5.09 3.41 -0.72
CA LEU A 27 -5.66 2.08 -0.55
C LEU A 27 -7.15 2.12 -0.21
N LYS A 28 -7.55 3.01 0.71
CA LYS A 28 -8.92 3.17 1.20
C LYS A 28 -9.89 3.71 0.16
N ASN A 29 -9.45 4.73 -0.58
CA ASN A 29 -10.31 5.56 -1.41
C ASN A 29 -9.95 5.51 -2.89
N GLY A 30 -8.91 4.75 -3.28
CA GLY A 30 -8.50 4.59 -4.66
C GLY A 30 -9.54 3.84 -5.48
N ASP A 31 -9.84 4.37 -6.66
CA ASP A 31 -10.73 3.79 -7.66
C ASP A 31 -10.03 2.78 -8.58
N ASP A 32 -8.71 2.88 -8.73
CA ASP A 32 -7.89 1.96 -9.52
C ASP A 32 -7.40 0.76 -8.71
N GLU A 33 -7.81 -0.44 -9.14
CA GLU A 33 -7.47 -1.72 -8.51
C GLU A 33 -5.97 -2.03 -8.60
N PHE A 34 -5.34 -1.71 -9.74
CA PHE A 34 -3.91 -1.95 -9.94
C PHE A 34 -3.07 -1.10 -8.98
N THR A 35 -3.38 0.19 -8.87
CA THR A 35 -2.71 1.12 -7.95
C THR A 35 -2.87 0.67 -6.50
N ARG A 36 -4.07 0.23 -6.11
CA ARG A 36 -4.31 -0.34 -4.77
C ARG A 36 -3.46 -1.58 -4.51
N ALA A 37 -3.35 -2.49 -5.47
CA ALA A 37 -2.51 -3.69 -5.33
C ALA A 37 -1.01 -3.35 -5.20
N VAL A 38 -0.53 -2.33 -5.94
CA VAL A 38 0.85 -1.85 -5.82
C VAL A 38 1.10 -1.24 -4.44
N VAL A 39 0.19 -0.37 -3.98
CA VAL A 39 0.30 0.25 -2.65
C VAL A 39 0.27 -0.79 -1.55
N TRP A 40 -0.57 -1.82 -1.69
CA TRP A 40 -0.60 -2.95 -0.78
C TRP A 40 0.78 -3.62 -0.66
N ALA A 41 1.37 -4.03 -1.78
CA ALA A 41 2.66 -4.71 -1.79
C ALA A 41 3.78 -3.84 -1.19
N ILE A 42 3.72 -2.53 -1.38
CA ILE A 42 4.68 -1.58 -0.79
C ILE A 42 4.51 -1.49 0.73
N LEU A 43 3.28 -1.43 1.24
CA LEU A 43 3.01 -1.38 2.67
C LEU A 43 3.29 -2.72 3.37
N ASP A 44 3.11 -3.84 2.68
CA ASP A 44 3.44 -5.18 3.19
C ASP A 44 4.96 -5.36 3.36
N GLU A 45 5.74 -4.90 2.37
CA GLU A 45 7.20 -5.07 2.37
C GLU A 45 7.93 -4.03 3.25
N TYR A 46 7.41 -2.81 3.34
CA TYR A 46 8.13 -1.67 3.96
C TYR A 46 7.31 -0.90 5.02
N GLY A 47 6.08 -1.33 5.31
CA GLY A 47 5.25 -0.72 6.35
C GLY A 47 5.56 -1.26 7.75
N ASP A 48 4.97 -0.61 8.77
CA ASP A 48 5.05 -1.07 10.15
C ASP A 48 3.93 -2.08 10.50
N ASP A 49 4.09 -2.83 11.60
CA ASP A 49 3.12 -3.84 12.05
C ASP A 49 1.70 -3.28 12.22
N VAL A 50 1.58 -2.02 12.64
CA VAL A 50 0.29 -1.31 12.78
C VAL A 50 -0.39 -1.15 11.41
N THR A 51 0.38 -0.83 10.38
CA THR A 51 -0.12 -0.76 9.00
C THR A 51 -0.68 -2.11 8.56
N LEU A 52 0.04 -3.21 8.83
CA LEU A 52 -0.41 -4.57 8.47
C LEU A 52 -1.72 -4.98 9.15
N GLU A 53 -1.92 -4.63 10.43
CA GLU A 53 -3.19 -4.89 11.12
C GLU A 53 -4.36 -4.08 10.52
N GLU A 54 -4.13 -2.80 10.20
CA GLU A 54 -5.12 -1.95 9.54
C GLU A 54 -5.51 -2.51 8.16
N LEU A 55 -4.52 -3.02 7.41
CA LEU A 55 -4.70 -3.67 6.11
C LEU A 55 -5.55 -4.94 6.22
N GLN A 56 -5.26 -5.82 7.18
CA GLN A 56 -6.02 -7.04 7.41
C GLN A 56 -7.48 -6.76 7.77
N LEU A 57 -7.72 -5.76 8.63
CA LEU A 57 -9.07 -5.32 8.98
C LEU A 57 -9.86 -4.81 7.77
N GLU A 58 -9.21 -4.18 6.79
CA GLU A 58 -9.87 -3.76 5.55
C GLU A 58 -10.19 -4.91 4.62
N LEU A 59 -9.27 -5.86 4.46
CA LEU A 59 -9.51 -7.11 3.73
C LEU A 59 -10.76 -7.83 4.28
N ASP A 60 -10.83 -7.99 5.59
CA ASP A 60 -11.97 -8.63 6.27
C ASP A 60 -13.29 -7.88 6.03
N ARG A 61 -13.25 -6.54 5.99
CA ARG A 61 -14.45 -5.72 5.69
C ARG A 61 -14.91 -5.88 4.26
N LEU A 62 -13.98 -5.91 3.29
CA LEU A 62 -14.30 -6.10 1.88
C LEU A 62 -14.90 -7.49 1.64
N GLN A 63 -14.29 -8.53 2.20
CA GLN A 63 -14.80 -9.90 2.09
C GLN A 63 -16.22 -10.03 2.66
N ARG A 64 -16.53 -9.37 3.80
CA ARG A 64 -17.90 -9.38 4.34
C ARG A 64 -18.89 -8.64 3.44
N ARG A 65 -18.48 -7.53 2.84
CA ARG A 65 -19.35 -6.72 1.97
C ARG A 65 -19.76 -7.46 0.69
N ASP A 66 -18.89 -8.33 0.17
CA ASP A 66 -19.20 -9.19 -0.98
C ASP A 66 -20.13 -10.36 -0.60
N LEU A 67 -20.13 -10.78 0.67
CA LEU A 67 -21.02 -11.84 1.18
C LEU A 67 -22.43 -11.33 1.51
N ASP A 68 -22.58 -10.04 1.80
CA ASP A 68 -23.87 -9.40 2.10
C ASP A 68 -24.59 -8.86 0.85
N GLY A 69 -23.95 -8.94 -0.33
CA GLY A 69 -24.42 -8.40 -1.61
C GLY A 69 -24.96 -9.45 -2.59
N ASN A 70 -25.86 -10.34 -2.14
CA ASN A 70 -26.67 -11.21 -3.00
C ASN A 70 -28.16 -10.79 -3.03
#